data_AF-A0A1B6FJ50-F1
#
_entry.id   AF-A0A1B6FJ50-F1
#
_cell.length_a   1.000
_cell.length_b   1.000
_cell.length_c   1.000
_cell.angle_alpha   90.00
_cell.angle_beta   90.00
_cell.angle_gamma   90.00
#
_symmetry.space_group_name_H-M   'P 1'
#
loop_
_entity.id
_entity.type
_entity.pdbx_description
1 polymer ?
#
loop_
_entity_poly.entity_id
_entity_poly.type
_entity_poly.pdbx_seq_one_letter_code
_entity_poly.pdbx_strand_id
1 'polypeptide(L)'
;MIPVLAKLSALYKWYVLGILTLGYLTAELGHFLIGVTSKATAIDIMYGDITCQLNKTEPHFNLTLNDLCTSAHNETSCAALALDDGERFCEWNRNGLGIDYQILAGPSFIAVYTVVGVFLGIAADKYRRIPMVALCVLVCGVSIILMGGTQQFWHLVVLRMLFAAGEAGLNPMSTGVLSDLFSEELRGLVMSIFNWGIYGGIGLSFPVGRYITELNAWLLGWRVAYYGSGIIALIIGFLTFTTLKEPQRIVIGEENEEGTEAAKSK
;
A
#
# COMPACT_ATOMS: atom_id res chain seq x y z
N MET A 1 -34.54 25.38 -7.41
CA MET A 1 -33.68 24.17 -7.30
C MET A 1 -33.70 23.75 -5.82
N ILE A 2 -34.16 22.53 -5.50
CA ILE A 2 -34.51 22.11 -4.12
C ILE A 2 -33.22 21.97 -3.27
N PRO A 3 -33.11 22.64 -2.10
CA PRO A 3 -31.88 22.67 -1.29
C PRO A 3 -31.38 21.30 -0.83
N VAL A 4 -32.25 20.29 -0.82
CA VAL A 4 -31.93 18.90 -0.49
C VAL A 4 -31.06 18.23 -1.57
N LEU A 5 -31.31 18.48 -2.86
CA LEU A 5 -30.51 17.91 -3.95
C LEU A 5 -29.08 18.45 -3.96
N ALA A 6 -28.91 19.74 -3.67
CA ALA A 6 -27.58 20.36 -3.56
C ALA A 6 -26.77 19.73 -2.41
N LYS A 7 -27.38 19.53 -1.24
CA LYS A 7 -26.74 18.83 -0.11
C LYS A 7 -26.37 17.38 -0.44
N LEU A 8 -27.24 16.65 -1.14
CA LEU A 8 -26.96 15.29 -1.58
C LEU A 8 -25.78 15.23 -2.57
N SER A 9 -25.72 16.17 -3.51
CA SER A 9 -24.63 16.26 -4.49
C SER A 9 -23.30 16.57 -3.81
N ALA A 10 -23.27 17.49 -2.84
CA ALA A 10 -22.07 17.80 -2.07
C ALA A 10 -21.60 16.57 -1.27
N LEU A 11 -22.51 15.87 -0.60
CA LEU A 11 -22.20 14.65 0.14
C LEU A 11 -21.61 13.56 -0.77
N TYR A 12 -22.12 13.44 -2.00
CA TYR A 12 -21.58 12.50 -2.99
C TYR A 12 -20.14 12.82 -3.36
N LYS A 13 -19.79 14.10 -3.57
CA LYS A 13 -18.40 14.51 -3.89
C LYS A 13 -17.42 14.07 -2.79
N TRP A 14 -17.78 14.32 -1.54
CA TRP A 14 -16.99 13.90 -0.37
C TRP A 14 -16.94 12.38 -0.21
N TYR A 15 -18.02 11.67 -0.55
CA TYR A 15 -18.02 10.20 -0.59
C TYR A 15 -17.04 9.66 -1.64
N VAL A 16 -17.02 10.23 -2.85
CA VAL A 16 -16.04 9.85 -3.90
C VAL A 16 -14.61 10.07 -3.39
N LEU A 17 -14.32 11.22 -2.79
CA LEU A 17 -13.02 11.50 -2.16
C LEU A 17 -12.67 10.45 -1.10
N GLY A 18 -13.61 10.12 -0.22
CA GLY A 18 -13.41 9.11 0.82
C GLY A 18 -13.06 7.74 0.24
N ILE A 19 -13.81 7.26 -0.75
CA ILE A 19 -13.57 5.96 -1.39
C ILE A 19 -12.22 5.93 -2.12
N LEU A 20 -11.88 6.97 -2.89
CA LEU A 20 -10.59 7.04 -3.59
C LEU A 20 -9.41 7.12 -2.62
N THR A 21 -9.56 7.90 -1.54
CA THR A 21 -8.54 8.00 -0.48
C THR A 21 -8.35 6.67 0.24
N LEU A 22 -9.43 5.96 0.56
CA LEU A 22 -9.35 4.62 1.15
C LEU A 22 -8.73 3.60 0.20
N GLY A 23 -9.04 3.67 -1.10
CA GLY A 23 -8.43 2.83 -2.13
C GLY A 23 -6.92 3.05 -2.20
N TYR A 24 -6.49 4.31 -2.15
CA TYR A 24 -5.07 4.65 -2.17
C TYR A 24 -4.36 4.26 -0.87
N LEU A 25 -5.00 4.51 0.27
CA LEU A 25 -4.51 4.09 1.59
C LEU A 25 -4.29 2.57 1.68
N THR A 26 -5.23 1.78 1.14
CA THR A 26 -5.14 0.32 1.20
C THR A 26 -4.15 -0.26 0.19
N ALA A 27 -3.97 0.38 -0.96
CA ALA A 27 -2.87 0.06 -1.87
C ALA A 27 -1.53 0.32 -1.19
N GLU A 28 -1.32 1.51 -0.61
CA GLU A 28 -0.07 1.88 0.06
C GLU A 28 0.19 1.02 1.30
N LEU A 29 -0.84 0.65 2.05
CA LEU A 29 -0.72 -0.36 3.11
C LEU A 29 -0.13 -1.67 2.56
N GLY A 30 -0.68 -2.18 1.46
CA GLY A 30 -0.19 -3.39 0.78
C GLY A 30 1.22 -3.25 0.22
N HIS A 31 1.58 -2.07 -0.28
CA HIS A 31 2.92 -1.75 -0.76
C HIS A 31 3.96 -1.93 0.34
N PHE A 32 3.72 -1.35 1.51
CA PHE A 32 4.67 -1.33 2.62
C PHE A 32 4.65 -2.60 3.48
N LEU A 33 3.64 -3.47 3.33
CA LEU A 33 3.59 -4.77 4.01
C LEU A 33 4.86 -5.61 3.78
N ILE A 34 5.46 -5.53 2.59
CA ILE A 34 6.66 -6.30 2.25
C ILE A 34 7.86 -5.94 3.11
N GLY A 35 7.97 -4.67 3.52
CA GLY A 35 9.06 -4.21 4.38
C GLY A 35 8.84 -4.62 5.84
N VAL A 36 7.63 -4.40 6.35
CA VAL A 36 7.31 -4.70 7.76
C VAL A 36 7.19 -6.20 8.05
N THR A 37 6.94 -7.02 7.03
CA THR A 37 6.89 -8.50 7.12
C THR A 37 8.13 -9.18 6.55
N SER A 38 9.14 -8.43 6.10
CA SER A 38 10.36 -8.94 5.45
C SER A 38 11.05 -10.05 6.24
N LYS A 39 11.32 -9.83 7.53
CA LYS A 39 11.94 -10.85 8.40
C LYS A 39 11.10 -12.14 8.49
N ALA A 40 9.79 -12.02 8.71
CA ALA A 40 8.90 -13.18 8.84
C ALA A 40 8.76 -13.96 7.52
N THR A 41 8.60 -13.25 6.41
CA THR A 41 8.53 -13.84 5.07
C THR A 41 9.86 -14.49 4.67
N ALA A 42 10.99 -13.88 5.00
CA ALA A 42 12.32 -14.43 4.72
C ALA A 42 12.58 -15.75 5.44
N ILE A 43 12.17 -15.85 6.72
CA ILE A 43 12.30 -17.08 7.49
C ILE A 43 11.42 -18.20 6.90
N ASP A 44 10.17 -17.90 6.55
CA ASP A 44 9.19 -18.88 6.03
C ASP A 44 9.52 -19.35 4.60
N ILE A 45 9.87 -18.42 3.70
CA ILE A 45 10.08 -18.68 2.27
C ILE A 45 11.56 -18.92 1.93
N MET A 46 12.44 -18.78 2.92
CA MET A 46 13.88 -19.03 2.81
C MET A 46 14.62 -18.17 1.77
N TYR A 47 14.47 -16.84 1.84
CA TYR A 47 15.22 -15.88 1.00
C TYR A 47 16.04 -14.87 1.81
N GLY A 48 16.97 -14.18 1.18
CA GLY A 48 17.79 -13.14 1.83
C GLY A 48 18.91 -13.67 2.71
N ASP A 49 19.59 -12.75 3.40
CA ASP A 49 20.81 -13.05 4.15
C ASP A 49 20.51 -13.69 5.51
N ILE A 50 21.44 -14.53 5.99
CA ILE A 50 21.41 -15.13 7.33
C ILE A 50 22.47 -14.44 8.18
N THR A 51 22.06 -13.95 9.35
CA THR A 51 22.96 -13.25 10.28
C THR A 51 22.57 -13.56 11.72
N CYS A 52 23.53 -13.41 12.65
CA CYS A 52 23.23 -13.42 14.07
C CYS A 52 22.51 -12.12 14.46
N GLN A 53 21.36 -12.20 15.12
CA GLN A 53 20.51 -11.05 15.45
C GLN A 53 19.85 -11.23 16.81
N LEU A 54 19.43 -10.13 17.43
CA LEU A 54 18.78 -10.17 18.75
C LEU A 54 17.42 -10.90 18.66
N ASN A 55 17.15 -11.75 19.64
CA ASN A 55 15.87 -12.43 19.80
C ASN A 55 14.82 -11.44 20.36
N LYS A 56 13.63 -11.43 19.76
CA LYS A 56 12.57 -10.45 20.04
C LYS A 56 11.82 -10.66 21.36
N THR A 57 12.14 -11.71 22.12
CA THR A 57 11.46 -12.04 23.38
C THR A 57 11.84 -11.15 24.56
N GLU A 58 12.92 -10.37 24.48
CA GLU A 58 13.25 -9.44 25.55
C GLU A 58 12.43 -8.13 25.45
N PRO A 59 11.76 -7.69 26.54
CA PRO A 59 10.95 -6.47 26.56
C PRO A 59 11.78 -5.18 26.53
N HIS A 60 13.11 -5.25 26.64
CA HIS A 60 14.01 -4.09 26.63
C HIS A 60 15.11 -4.28 25.59
N PHE A 61 15.05 -3.48 24.53
CA PHE A 61 16.15 -3.38 23.57
C PHE A 61 17.40 -2.85 24.27
N ASN A 62 18.42 -3.69 24.41
CA ASN A 62 19.72 -3.30 24.95
C ASN A 62 20.76 -3.21 23.84
N LEU A 63 21.26 -1.99 23.59
CA LEU A 63 22.25 -1.72 22.53
C LEU A 63 23.47 -2.64 22.63
N THR A 64 23.93 -2.89 23.87
CA THR A 64 25.13 -3.69 24.12
C THR A 64 24.95 -5.16 23.72
N LEU A 65 23.78 -5.74 23.95
CA LEU A 65 23.47 -7.11 23.52
C LEU A 65 23.37 -7.21 22.00
N ASN A 66 22.83 -6.18 21.34
CA ASN A 66 22.76 -6.15 19.88
C ASN A 66 24.16 -6.10 19.24
N ASP A 67 25.07 -5.29 19.78
CA ASP A 67 26.45 -5.22 19.30
C ASP A 67 27.18 -6.56 19.45
N LEU A 68 26.92 -7.29 20.54
CA LEU A 68 27.45 -8.65 20.73
C LEU A 68 26.91 -9.63 19.68
N CYS A 69 25.59 -9.64 19.41
CA CYS A 69 25.03 -10.52 18.38
C CYS A 69 25.61 -10.20 17.00
N THR A 70 25.72 -8.92 16.63
CA THR A 70 26.22 -8.51 15.30
C THR A 70 27.71 -8.80 15.08
N SER A 71 28.48 -8.99 16.14
CA SER A 71 29.89 -9.40 16.06
C SER A 71 30.09 -10.87 15.64
N ALA A 72 29.05 -11.71 15.77
CA ALA A 72 29.13 -13.12 15.43
C ALA A 72 28.84 -13.35 13.93
N HIS A 73 29.85 -13.82 13.20
CA HIS A 73 29.76 -14.09 11.75
C HIS A 73 29.42 -15.54 11.39
N ASN A 74 29.45 -16.46 12.37
CA ASN A 74 29.15 -17.87 12.17
C ASN A 74 28.07 -18.35 13.14
N GLU A 75 27.37 -19.42 12.77
CA GLU A 75 26.33 -20.05 13.58
C GLU A 75 26.85 -20.48 14.96
N THR A 76 28.04 -21.08 15.02
CA THR A 76 28.66 -21.54 16.27
C THR A 76 28.99 -20.39 17.21
N SER A 77 29.52 -19.28 16.68
CA SER A 77 29.79 -18.07 17.46
C SER A 77 28.50 -17.43 17.97
N CYS A 78 27.43 -17.44 17.17
CA CYS A 78 26.14 -16.91 17.58
C CYS A 78 25.50 -17.77 18.68
N ALA A 79 25.60 -19.09 18.56
CA ALA A 79 25.06 -20.04 19.53
C ALA A 79 25.82 -20.04 20.87
N ALA A 80 27.07 -19.55 20.88
CA ALA A 80 27.89 -19.42 22.10
C ALA A 80 27.53 -18.19 22.95
N LEU A 81 26.79 -17.23 22.39
CA LEU A 81 26.34 -16.03 23.12
C LEU A 81 25.12 -16.38 23.98
N ALA A 82 25.35 -16.50 25.29
CA ALA A 82 24.33 -16.71 26.31
C ALA A 82 24.62 -15.82 27.53
N LEU A 83 23.56 -15.41 28.23
CA LEU A 83 23.66 -14.72 29.52
C LEU A 83 24.15 -15.70 30.61
N ASP A 84 24.60 -15.17 31.74
CA ASP A 84 25.07 -15.97 32.89
C ASP A 84 23.99 -16.96 33.41
N ASP A 85 22.71 -16.64 33.20
CA ASP A 85 21.57 -17.49 33.53
C ASP A 85 21.28 -18.59 32.47
N GLY A 86 22.10 -18.66 31.41
CA GLY A 86 21.99 -19.64 30.33
C GLY A 86 20.96 -19.31 29.24
N GLU A 87 20.24 -18.18 29.35
CA GLU A 87 19.30 -17.73 28.34
C GLU A 87 20.01 -17.20 27.08
N ARG A 88 19.51 -17.60 25.90
CA ARG A 88 20.02 -17.15 24.60
C ARG A 88 19.29 -15.89 24.16
N PHE A 89 20.05 -14.81 24.02
CA PHE A 89 19.53 -13.51 23.56
C PHE A 89 19.78 -13.26 22.06
N CYS A 90 20.60 -14.08 21.39
CA CYS A 90 20.79 -14.04 19.94
C CYS A 90 20.15 -15.25 19.25
N GLU A 91 19.69 -15.04 18.02
CA GLU A 91 19.24 -16.07 17.09
C GLU A 91 20.02 -16.02 15.78
N TRP A 92 20.36 -17.19 15.24
CA TRP A 92 20.95 -17.33 13.91
C TRP A 92 19.84 -17.62 12.91
N ASN A 93 19.39 -16.61 12.18
CA ASN A 93 18.28 -16.76 11.23
C ASN A 93 18.32 -15.70 10.13
N ARG A 94 17.40 -15.82 9.16
CA ARG A 94 17.23 -14.82 8.10
C ARG A 94 16.77 -13.49 8.71
N ASN A 95 17.38 -12.41 8.25
CA ASN A 95 17.13 -11.06 8.77
C ASN A 95 16.10 -10.27 7.94
N GLY A 96 15.69 -10.79 6.78
CA GLY A 96 14.78 -10.09 5.86
C GLY A 96 15.46 -9.02 5.01
N LEU A 97 16.78 -9.01 4.96
CA LEU A 97 17.60 -8.07 4.18
C LEU A 97 18.42 -8.83 3.12
N GLY A 98 19.31 -8.10 2.44
CA GLY A 98 20.16 -8.63 1.38
C GLY A 98 19.68 -8.26 -0.02
N ILE A 99 20.37 -8.78 -1.04
CA ILE A 99 20.11 -8.46 -2.45
C ILE A 99 18.71 -8.93 -2.87
N ASP A 100 18.26 -10.10 -2.41
CA ASP A 100 16.92 -10.63 -2.70
C ASP A 100 15.82 -9.65 -2.26
N TYR A 101 15.92 -9.14 -1.03
CA TYR A 101 14.98 -8.16 -0.52
C TYR A 101 15.08 -6.83 -1.27
N GLN A 102 16.29 -6.35 -1.59
CA GLN A 102 16.47 -5.11 -2.35
C GLN A 102 15.83 -5.20 -3.74
N ILE A 103 16.01 -6.31 -4.45
CA ILE A 103 15.39 -6.59 -5.75
C ILE A 103 13.86 -6.58 -5.62
N LEU A 104 13.34 -7.24 -4.57
CA LEU A 104 11.92 -7.36 -4.30
C LEU A 104 11.27 -6.01 -3.91
N ALA A 105 11.93 -5.21 -3.08
CA ALA A 105 11.39 -3.94 -2.61
C ALA A 105 11.50 -2.81 -3.64
N GLY A 106 12.58 -2.77 -4.42
CA GLY A 106 12.90 -1.65 -5.33
C GLY A 106 12.75 -1.99 -6.83
N PRO A 107 13.78 -2.57 -7.48
CA PRO A 107 13.84 -2.75 -8.93
C PRO A 107 12.64 -3.48 -9.54
N SER A 108 12.19 -4.57 -8.93
CA SER A 108 11.06 -5.35 -9.46
C SER A 108 9.75 -4.55 -9.48
N PHE A 109 9.55 -3.70 -8.48
CA PHE A 109 8.39 -2.81 -8.40
C PHE A 109 8.52 -1.64 -9.37
N ILE A 110 9.62 -0.87 -9.28
CA ILE A 110 9.75 0.40 -9.99
C ILE A 110 9.80 0.22 -11.51
N ALA A 111 10.45 -0.84 -12.01
CA ALA A 111 10.53 -1.12 -13.45
C ALA A 111 9.13 -1.29 -14.06
N VAL A 112 8.26 -2.05 -13.39
CA VAL A 112 6.89 -2.29 -13.87
C VAL A 112 6.00 -1.08 -13.62
N TYR A 113 6.11 -0.46 -12.43
CA TYR A 113 5.34 0.73 -12.08
C TYR A 113 5.54 1.86 -13.11
N THR A 114 6.80 2.13 -13.50
CA THR A 114 7.11 3.18 -14.47
C THR A 114 6.57 2.86 -15.86
N VAL A 115 6.82 1.65 -16.37
CA VAL A 115 6.38 1.26 -17.72
C VAL A 115 4.85 1.25 -17.82
N VAL A 116 4.18 0.58 -16.87
CA VAL A 116 2.72 0.48 -16.86
C VAL A 116 2.08 1.84 -16.57
N GLY A 117 2.67 2.66 -15.71
CA GLY A 117 2.20 4.01 -15.40
C GLY A 117 2.12 4.90 -16.64
N VAL A 118 3.10 4.83 -17.54
CA VAL A 118 3.06 5.56 -18.82
C VAL A 118 1.88 5.10 -19.68
N PHE A 119 1.70 3.78 -19.84
CA PHE A 119 0.59 3.24 -20.63
C PHE A 119 -0.79 3.57 -20.02
N LEU A 120 -0.92 3.46 -18.70
CA LEU A 120 -2.15 3.78 -17.98
C LEU A 120 -2.45 5.28 -18.00
N GLY A 121 -1.43 6.15 -17.96
CA GLY A 121 -1.59 7.59 -18.13
C GLY A 121 -2.20 7.92 -19.49
N ILE A 122 -1.64 7.37 -20.57
CA ILE A 122 -2.19 7.55 -21.93
C ILE A 122 -3.62 6.99 -22.03
N ALA A 123 -3.87 5.85 -21.39
CA ALA A 123 -5.21 5.26 -21.36
C ALA A 123 -6.21 6.10 -20.56
N ALA A 124 -5.79 6.76 -19.47
CA ALA A 124 -6.65 7.61 -18.64
C ALA A 124 -7.20 8.83 -19.40
N ASP A 125 -6.46 9.30 -20.41
CA ASP A 125 -6.92 10.38 -21.29
C ASP A 125 -7.95 9.90 -22.31
N LYS A 126 -7.94 8.62 -22.70
CA LYS A 126 -8.85 8.07 -23.73
C LYS A 126 -10.09 7.37 -23.16
N TYR A 127 -9.99 6.78 -21.98
CA TYR A 127 -11.02 5.93 -21.40
C TYR A 127 -11.63 6.54 -20.12
N ARG A 128 -12.71 5.91 -19.64
CA ARG A 128 -13.38 6.31 -18.40
C ARG A 128 -12.47 6.01 -17.20
N ARG A 129 -12.24 7.01 -16.36
CA ARG A 129 -11.28 6.97 -15.24
C ARG A 129 -11.78 6.06 -14.11
N ILE A 130 -13.07 6.13 -13.74
CA ILE A 130 -13.62 5.33 -12.63
C ILE A 130 -13.44 3.82 -12.80
N PRO A 131 -13.85 3.18 -13.92
CA PRO A 131 -13.66 1.74 -14.07
C PRO A 131 -12.19 1.34 -14.14
N MET A 132 -11.31 2.22 -14.63
CA MET A 132 -9.87 1.97 -14.63
C MET A 132 -9.29 2.02 -13.21
N VAL A 133 -9.65 3.03 -12.40
CA VAL A 133 -9.25 3.08 -10.98
C VAL A 133 -9.75 1.85 -10.24
N ALA A 134 -11.01 1.46 -10.45
CA ALA A 134 -11.56 0.26 -9.84
C ALA A 134 -10.77 -0.99 -10.21
N LEU A 135 -10.42 -1.17 -11.49
CA LEU A 135 -9.60 -2.28 -11.96
C LEU A 135 -8.22 -2.28 -11.31
N CYS A 136 -7.56 -1.12 -11.23
CA CYS A 136 -6.28 -0.96 -10.57
C CYS A 136 -6.34 -1.38 -9.08
N VAL A 137 -7.33 -0.91 -8.32
CA VAL A 137 -7.52 -1.28 -6.91
C VAL A 137 -7.80 -2.79 -6.77
N LEU A 138 -8.59 -3.36 -7.68
CA LEU A 138 -8.86 -4.81 -7.68
C LEU A 138 -7.60 -5.62 -7.96
N VAL A 139 -6.78 -5.22 -8.95
CA VAL A 139 -5.49 -5.86 -9.25
C VAL A 139 -4.56 -5.78 -8.05
N CYS A 140 -4.50 -4.62 -7.37
CA CYS A 140 -3.76 -4.48 -6.12
C CYS A 140 -4.25 -5.47 -5.06
N GLY A 141 -5.56 -5.49 -4.78
CA GLY A 141 -6.16 -6.39 -3.79
C GLY A 141 -5.92 -7.86 -4.07
N VAL A 142 -6.12 -8.31 -5.32
CA VAL A 142 -5.83 -9.69 -5.74
C VAL A 142 -4.36 -10.02 -5.53
N SER A 143 -3.45 -9.13 -5.96
CA SER A 143 -2.01 -9.34 -5.84
C SER A 143 -1.60 -9.44 -4.37
N ILE A 144 -2.14 -8.60 -3.49
CA ILE A 144 -1.90 -8.66 -2.04
C ILE A 144 -2.35 -10.02 -1.47
N ILE A 145 -3.56 -10.48 -1.78
CA ILE A 145 -4.06 -11.78 -1.31
C ILE A 145 -3.14 -12.91 -1.79
N LEU A 146 -2.77 -12.90 -3.07
CA LEU A 146 -1.89 -13.92 -3.64
C LEU A 146 -0.49 -13.88 -2.98
N MET A 147 0.03 -12.70 -2.64
CA MET A 147 1.31 -12.57 -1.91
C MET A 147 1.25 -13.28 -0.56
N GLY A 148 0.13 -13.19 0.16
CA GLY A 148 -0.11 -13.94 1.39
C GLY A 148 -0.11 -15.47 1.23
N GLY A 149 -0.35 -15.98 0.02
CA GLY A 149 -0.33 -17.41 -0.32
C GLY A 149 1.01 -17.94 -0.85
N THR A 150 2.06 -17.12 -0.89
CA THR A 150 3.33 -17.51 -1.52
C THR A 150 4.13 -18.52 -0.70
N GLN A 151 4.85 -19.39 -1.39
CA GLN A 151 5.70 -20.43 -0.80
C GLN A 151 7.14 -20.39 -1.32
N GLN A 152 7.39 -19.58 -2.36
CA GLN A 152 8.67 -19.49 -3.06
C GLN A 152 8.95 -18.01 -3.33
N PHE A 153 10.23 -17.62 -3.26
CA PHE A 153 10.65 -16.22 -3.42
C PHE A 153 10.21 -15.63 -4.77
N TRP A 154 10.33 -16.40 -5.85
CA TRP A 154 9.96 -15.93 -7.18
C TRP A 154 8.44 -15.63 -7.30
N HIS A 155 7.58 -16.32 -6.53
CA HIS A 155 6.15 -15.97 -6.48
C HIS A 155 5.96 -14.54 -5.96
N LEU A 156 6.69 -14.15 -4.90
CA LEU A 156 6.64 -12.80 -4.35
C LEU A 156 7.09 -11.78 -5.39
N VAL A 157 8.19 -12.04 -6.10
CA VAL A 157 8.71 -11.12 -7.13
C VAL A 157 7.69 -10.90 -8.26
N VAL A 158 7.10 -11.97 -8.79
CA VAL A 158 6.11 -11.88 -9.87
C VAL A 158 4.84 -11.17 -9.39
N LEU A 159 4.34 -11.49 -8.20
CA LEU A 159 3.15 -10.85 -7.65
C LEU A 159 3.41 -9.39 -7.26
N ARG A 160 4.63 -9.05 -6.89
CA ARG A 160 5.05 -7.66 -6.65
C ARG A 160 5.04 -6.83 -7.93
N MET A 161 5.49 -7.42 -9.04
CA MET A 161 5.38 -6.81 -10.37
C MET A 161 3.91 -6.60 -10.77
N LEU A 162 3.05 -7.60 -10.54
CA LEU A 162 1.61 -7.47 -10.83
C LEU A 162 0.95 -6.38 -9.97
N PHE A 163 1.30 -6.31 -8.69
CA PHE A 163 0.85 -5.27 -7.78
C PHE A 163 1.29 -3.88 -8.26
N ALA A 164 2.56 -3.73 -8.67
CA ALA A 164 3.10 -2.49 -9.22
C ALA A 164 2.32 -2.00 -10.46
N ALA A 165 1.92 -2.93 -11.33
CA ALA A 165 1.11 -2.61 -12.50
C ALA A 165 -0.28 -2.06 -12.12
N GLY A 166 -0.90 -2.58 -11.07
CA GLY A 166 -2.18 -2.07 -10.55
C GLY A 166 -2.02 -0.68 -9.93
N GLU A 167 -1.02 -0.50 -9.07
CA GLU A 167 -0.83 0.73 -8.29
C GLU A 167 -0.42 1.93 -9.16
N ALA A 168 0.28 1.70 -10.27
CA ALA A 168 0.79 2.74 -11.17
C ALA A 168 -0.27 3.73 -11.68
N GLY A 169 -1.50 3.27 -11.82
CA GLY A 169 -2.61 4.06 -12.34
C GLY A 169 -3.42 4.81 -11.29
N LEU A 170 -3.30 4.47 -10.00
CA LEU A 170 -4.22 4.97 -8.96
C LEU A 170 -4.17 6.48 -8.81
N ASN A 171 -2.96 7.03 -8.68
CA ASN A 171 -2.75 8.45 -8.43
C ASN A 171 -3.24 9.32 -9.61
N PRO A 172 -2.70 9.20 -10.84
CA PRO A 172 -3.06 10.10 -11.93
C PRO A 172 -4.56 10.04 -12.29
N MET A 173 -5.18 8.86 -12.22
CA MET A 173 -6.60 8.72 -12.52
C MET A 173 -7.50 9.27 -11.40
N SER A 174 -7.15 9.03 -10.14
CA SER A 174 -7.91 9.55 -8.99
C SER A 174 -7.82 11.06 -8.89
N THR A 175 -6.62 11.64 -9.08
CA THR A 175 -6.47 13.11 -9.09
C THR A 175 -7.20 13.74 -10.27
N GLY A 176 -7.25 13.07 -11.43
CA GLY A 176 -8.09 13.48 -12.55
C GLY A 176 -9.57 13.54 -12.20
N VAL A 177 -10.13 12.46 -11.64
CA VAL A 177 -11.53 12.38 -11.20
C VAL A 177 -11.86 13.43 -10.14
N LEU A 178 -10.98 13.61 -9.15
CA LEU A 178 -11.17 14.60 -8.08
C LEU A 178 -11.12 16.03 -8.62
N SER A 179 -10.26 16.29 -9.60
CA SER A 179 -10.17 17.59 -10.27
C SER A 179 -11.42 17.94 -11.07
N ASP A 180 -12.04 16.95 -11.71
CA ASP A 180 -13.29 17.16 -12.46
C ASP A 180 -14.50 17.36 -11.52
N LEU A 181 -14.40 16.93 -10.25
CA LEU A 181 -15.52 16.89 -9.32
C LEU A 181 -15.58 18.10 -8.38
N PHE A 182 -14.43 18.66 -8.01
CA PHE A 182 -14.30 19.76 -7.05
C PHE A 182 -13.79 21.04 -7.71
N SER A 183 -14.32 22.19 -7.27
CA SER A 183 -13.92 23.50 -7.77
C SER A 183 -12.47 23.85 -7.44
N GLU A 184 -11.89 24.77 -8.20
CA GLU A 184 -10.51 25.24 -8.00
C GLU A 184 -10.21 25.67 -6.55
N GLU A 185 -11.15 26.35 -5.89
CA GLU A 185 -11.01 26.81 -4.49
C GLU A 185 -10.80 25.66 -3.48
N LEU A 186 -11.42 24.50 -3.71
CA LEU A 186 -11.34 23.34 -2.81
C LEU A 186 -10.28 22.32 -3.23
N ARG A 187 -9.71 22.46 -4.44
CA ARG A 187 -8.82 21.48 -5.05
C ARG A 187 -7.58 21.21 -4.18
N GLY A 188 -7.00 22.25 -3.60
CA GLY A 188 -5.85 22.10 -2.69
C GLY A 188 -6.16 21.22 -1.46
N LEU A 189 -7.31 21.45 -0.82
CA LEU A 189 -7.77 20.65 0.32
C LEU A 189 -8.04 19.19 -0.08
N VAL A 190 -8.76 19.00 -1.19
CA VAL A 190 -9.14 17.68 -1.70
C VAL A 190 -7.91 16.85 -2.04
N MET A 191 -6.92 17.44 -2.72
CA MET A 191 -5.66 16.77 -3.02
C MET A 191 -4.85 16.47 -1.76
N SER A 192 -4.92 17.33 -0.74
CA SER A 192 -4.26 17.06 0.55
C SER A 192 -4.89 15.88 1.28
N ILE A 193 -6.22 15.78 1.31
CA ILE A 193 -6.93 14.63 1.89
C ILE A 193 -6.64 13.35 1.11
N PHE A 194 -6.62 13.41 -0.22
CA PHE A 194 -6.28 12.26 -1.05
C PHE A 194 -4.84 11.77 -0.78
N ASN A 195 -3.87 12.68 -0.73
CA ASN A 195 -2.47 12.35 -0.44
C ASN A 195 -2.24 11.89 1.01
N TRP A 196 -3.12 12.24 1.94
CA TRP A 196 -3.10 11.64 3.27
C TRP A 196 -3.24 10.11 3.20
N GLY A 197 -3.88 9.57 2.16
CA GLY A 197 -3.93 8.13 1.91
C GLY A 197 -2.54 7.48 1.88
N ILE A 198 -1.54 8.12 1.27
CA ILE A 198 -0.15 7.62 1.22
C ILE A 198 0.41 7.46 2.62
N TYR A 199 0.43 8.55 3.39
CA TYR A 199 0.99 8.57 4.73
C TYR A 199 0.19 7.69 5.70
N GLY A 200 -1.13 7.62 5.52
CA GLY A 200 -2.02 6.74 6.27
C GLY A 200 -1.72 5.25 6.01
N GLY A 201 -1.53 4.86 4.74
CA GLY A 201 -1.19 3.50 4.35
C GLY A 201 0.17 3.06 4.89
N ILE A 202 1.19 3.90 4.70
CA ILE A 202 2.54 3.70 5.26
C ILE A 202 2.47 3.57 6.78
N GLY A 203 1.82 4.53 7.44
CA GLY A 203 1.71 4.57 8.90
C GLY A 203 0.99 3.35 9.48
N LEU A 204 -0.05 2.86 8.82
CA LEU A 204 -0.79 1.66 9.22
C LEU A 204 0.01 0.37 8.97
N SER A 205 0.95 0.35 8.03
CA SER A 205 1.76 -0.84 7.75
C SER A 205 2.59 -1.27 8.96
N PHE A 206 3.17 -0.34 9.73
CA PHE A 206 3.99 -0.63 10.90
C PHE A 206 3.25 -1.40 12.01
N PRO A 207 2.12 -0.91 12.56
CA PRO A 207 1.37 -1.65 13.57
C PRO A 207 0.79 -2.94 13.01
N VAL A 208 0.38 -2.99 11.73
CA VAL A 208 -0.08 -4.23 11.10
C VAL A 208 1.05 -5.26 11.06
N GLY A 209 2.22 -4.91 10.54
CA GLY A 209 3.38 -5.81 10.50
C GLY A 209 3.86 -6.25 11.88
N ARG A 210 3.79 -5.38 12.89
CA ARG A 210 4.23 -5.67 14.26
C ARG A 210 3.23 -6.50 15.06
N TYR A 211 1.95 -6.16 15.06
CA TYR A 211 0.95 -6.79 15.94
C TYR A 211 0.21 -7.94 15.25
N ILE A 212 -0.14 -7.82 13.97
CA ILE A 212 -0.89 -8.88 13.27
C ILE A 212 -0.02 -10.11 13.03
N THR A 213 1.26 -9.89 12.68
CA THR A 213 2.21 -11.00 12.52
C THR A 213 2.43 -11.77 13.82
N GLU A 214 2.48 -11.07 14.97
CA GLU A 214 2.68 -11.71 16.28
C GLU A 214 1.42 -12.35 16.85
N LEU A 215 0.23 -11.83 16.52
CA LEU A 215 -1.03 -12.45 16.90
C LEU A 215 -1.13 -13.89 16.37
N ASN A 216 -0.45 -14.18 15.25
CA ASN A 216 -0.43 -15.49 14.59
C ASN A 216 -1.83 -16.12 14.48
N ALA A 217 -2.82 -15.28 14.16
CA ALA A 217 -4.20 -15.69 14.12
C ALA A 217 -4.39 -16.82 13.09
N TRP A 218 -5.14 -17.86 13.46
CA TRP A 218 -5.35 -19.06 12.63
C TRP A 218 -4.06 -19.77 12.19
N LEU A 219 -2.94 -19.58 12.89
CA LEU A 219 -1.62 -20.13 12.55
C LEU A 219 -1.10 -19.65 11.18
N LEU A 220 -1.57 -18.50 10.72
CA LEU A 220 -1.22 -17.92 9.43
C LEU A 220 -0.16 -16.81 9.53
N GLY A 221 0.24 -16.40 10.74
CA GLY A 221 1.33 -15.45 10.98
C GLY A 221 1.22 -14.19 10.13
N TRP A 222 2.28 -13.93 9.35
CA TRP A 222 2.39 -12.79 8.44
C TRP A 222 1.33 -12.81 7.31
N ARG A 223 0.83 -13.97 6.92
CA ARG A 223 -0.13 -14.13 5.81
C ARG A 223 -1.46 -13.47 6.10
N VAL A 224 -1.87 -13.40 7.38
CA VAL A 224 -3.09 -12.71 7.82
C VAL A 224 -3.06 -11.23 7.45
N ALA A 225 -1.90 -10.58 7.55
CA ALA A 225 -1.76 -9.17 7.19
C ALA A 225 -2.06 -8.93 5.70
N TYR A 226 -1.60 -9.84 4.83
CA TYR A 226 -1.87 -9.80 3.40
C TYR A 226 -3.33 -10.14 3.09
N TYR A 227 -3.89 -11.21 3.65
CA TYR A 227 -5.28 -11.56 3.40
C TYR A 227 -6.24 -10.46 3.87
N GLY A 228 -6.03 -9.89 5.06
CA GLY A 228 -6.85 -8.81 5.59
C GLY A 228 -6.78 -7.54 4.73
N SER A 229 -5.58 -7.04 4.44
CA SER A 229 -5.41 -5.84 3.60
C SER A 229 -5.92 -6.03 2.18
N GLY A 230 -5.66 -7.19 1.58
CA GLY A 230 -6.12 -7.52 0.24
C GLY A 230 -7.65 -7.64 0.14
N ILE A 231 -8.32 -8.25 1.12
CA ILE A 231 -9.79 -8.30 1.16
C ILE A 231 -10.38 -6.89 1.27
N ILE A 232 -9.82 -6.02 2.11
CA ILE A 232 -10.28 -4.64 2.24
C ILE A 232 -10.10 -3.90 0.91
N ALA A 233 -8.95 -4.05 0.24
CA ALA A 233 -8.71 -3.47 -1.07
C ALA A 233 -9.72 -3.98 -2.11
N LEU A 234 -10.05 -5.27 -2.13
CA LEU A 234 -11.09 -5.81 -3.03
C LEU A 234 -12.47 -5.21 -2.76
N ILE A 235 -12.86 -5.04 -1.49
CA ILE A 235 -14.12 -4.39 -1.13
C ILE A 235 -14.14 -2.95 -1.66
N ILE A 236 -13.06 -2.20 -1.47
CA ILE A 236 -12.97 -0.81 -1.95
C ILE A 236 -12.96 -0.75 -3.48
N GLY A 237 -12.26 -1.65 -4.17
CA GLY A 237 -12.27 -1.73 -5.63
C GLY A 237 -13.67 -2.05 -6.17
N PHE A 238 -14.38 -2.97 -5.51
CA PHE A 238 -15.76 -3.29 -5.87
C PHE A 238 -16.73 -2.13 -5.61
N LEU A 239 -16.59 -1.42 -4.49
CA LEU A 239 -17.35 -0.20 -4.21
C LEU A 239 -17.05 0.88 -5.25
N THR A 240 -15.76 1.10 -5.58
CA THR A 240 -15.32 2.02 -6.64
C THR A 240 -16.01 1.70 -7.97
N PHE A 241 -16.10 0.42 -8.35
CA PHE A 241 -16.75 0.02 -9.60
C PHE A 241 -18.27 0.25 -9.60
N THR A 242 -18.94 0.02 -8.47
CA THR A 242 -20.40 -0.05 -8.39
C THR A 242 -21.07 1.25 -7.95
N THR A 243 -20.41 2.06 -7.12
CA THR A 243 -21.02 3.26 -6.51
C THR A 243 -20.54 4.57 -7.11
N LEU A 244 -19.33 4.60 -7.68
CA LEU A 244 -18.76 5.81 -8.28
C LEU A 244 -19.24 5.98 -9.72
N LYS A 245 -19.52 7.22 -10.09
CA LYS A 245 -19.99 7.62 -11.41
C LYS A 245 -18.90 8.46 -12.07
N GLU A 246 -18.72 8.24 -13.37
CA GLU A 246 -17.77 9.01 -14.17
C GLU A 246 -18.18 10.49 -14.16
N PRO A 247 -17.31 11.41 -13.68
CA PRO A 247 -17.58 12.84 -13.76
C PRO A 247 -17.48 13.33 -15.22
N GLN A 248 -18.11 14.47 -15.52
CA GLN A 248 -17.86 15.16 -16.78
C GLN A 248 -16.45 15.74 -16.73
N ARG A 249 -15.69 15.56 -17.81
CA ARG A 249 -14.32 16.09 -17.90
C ARG A 249 -14.41 17.60 -18.11
N ILE A 250 -13.73 18.35 -17.25
CA ILE A 250 -13.69 19.82 -17.34
C ILE A 250 -12.33 20.21 -17.94
N VAL A 251 -12.34 21.07 -18.96
CA VAL A 251 -11.09 21.64 -19.49
C VAL A 251 -10.62 22.72 -18.51
N ILE A 252 -9.34 22.67 -18.11
CA ILE A 252 -8.74 23.65 -17.21
C ILE A 252 -8.95 25.06 -17.81
N GLY A 253 -9.77 25.89 -17.16
CA GLY A 253 -10.12 27.24 -17.59
C GLY A 253 -11.61 27.50 -17.89
N GLU A 254 -12.45 26.46 -18.06
CA GLU A 254 -13.89 26.62 -18.38
C GLU A 254 -14.76 27.02 -17.17
N GLU A 255 -14.29 26.85 -15.93
CA GLU A 255 -15.06 27.23 -14.71
C GLU A 255 -15.48 28.71 -14.70
N ASN A 256 -14.70 29.57 -15.37
CA ASN A 256 -14.97 31.01 -15.45
C ASN A 256 -16.11 31.37 -16.43
N GLU A 257 -16.43 30.51 -17.40
CA GLU A 257 -17.45 30.83 -18.42
C GLU A 257 -18.86 30.50 -17.92
N GLU A 258 -19.08 29.34 -17.28
CA GLU A 258 -20.40 28.97 -16.74
C GLU A 258 -20.86 29.88 -15.59
N GLY A 259 -19.94 30.32 -14.71
CA GLY A 259 -20.24 31.29 -13.66
C GLY A 259 -20.60 32.69 -14.20
N THR A 260 -20.01 33.06 -15.34
CA THR A 260 -20.26 34.35 -16.00
C THR A 260 -21.54 34.33 -16.85
N GLU A 261 -21.89 33.20 -17.47
CA GLU A 261 -23.16 33.03 -18.19
C GLU A 261 -24.36 32.93 -17.25
N ALA A 262 -24.23 32.23 -16.12
CA ALA A 262 -25.27 32.18 -15.08
C ALA A 262 -25.52 33.55 -14.43
N ALA A 263 -24.49 34.43 -14.38
CA ALA A 263 -24.61 35.81 -13.93
C ALA A 263 -25.20 36.75 -15.01
N LYS A 264 -25.09 36.42 -16.30
CA LYS A 264 -25.70 37.17 -17.42
C LYS A 264 -27.15 36.74 -17.72
N SER A 265 -27.59 35.59 -17.23
CA SER A 265 -28.95 35.05 -17.42
C SER A 265 -29.91 35.36 -16.24
N LYS A 266 -29.50 36.16 -15.27
CA LYS A 266 -30.35 36.72 -14.21
C LYS A 266 -30.50 38.23 -14.39
#